data_AF-S9W1G0-F1
#
_entry.id   AF-S9W1G0-F1
#
_cell.length_a   1.000
_cell.length_b   1.000
_cell.length_c   1.000
_cell.angle_alpha   90.00
_cell.angle_beta   90.00
_cell.angle_gamma   90.00
#
_symmetry.space_group_name_H-M   'P 1'
#
loop_
_entity.id
_entity.type
_entity.pdbx_description
1 polymer ?
#
loop_
_entity_poly.entity_id
_entity_poly.type
_entity_poly.pdbx_seq_one_letter_code
_entity_poly.pdbx_strand_id
1 'polypeptide(L)'
;MFEDRREHYLDLNADDDPTFAGGKRRCFVTRDEIIRSVSDDASSKEHVVSVEVYEEPENTALGGWFAQPHYYVVFQTRNWWWSVELRGGMVILQRAKCYNSVQNRCLGRYRNYKWFVEAGPVRCSLQQCSGKTTSIRDVIDALLDEGLFEPSEPKISSADVVHVVGELFPLR
;
A
#
# COMPACT_ATOMS: atom_id res chain seq x y z
N MET A 1 11.90 15.27 24.69
CA MET A 1 11.88 15.21 23.22
C MET A 1 10.89 14.11 22.88
N PHE A 2 9.64 14.45 22.62
CA PHE A 2 8.64 13.45 22.24
C PHE A 2 8.94 13.11 20.78
N GLU A 3 9.52 11.94 20.54
CA GLU A 3 9.50 11.34 19.20
C GLU A 3 8.05 11.34 18.74
N ASP A 4 7.74 12.14 17.74
CA ASP A 4 6.44 12.13 17.09
C ASP A 4 6.36 10.81 16.30
N ARG A 5 6.01 9.72 17.00
CA ARG A 5 5.96 8.37 16.43
C ARG A 5 4.72 8.28 15.57
N ARG A 6 4.84 8.72 14.31
CA ARG A 6 3.81 8.55 13.30
C ARG A 6 3.46 7.06 13.20
N GLU A 7 2.18 6.76 13.33
CA GLU A 7 1.67 5.41 13.16
C GLU A 7 1.41 5.15 11.67
N HIS A 8 1.69 3.93 11.26
CA HIS A 8 1.46 3.32 9.95
C HIS A 8 0.49 2.17 10.09
N TYR A 9 -0.16 1.78 8.99
CA TYR A 9 -1.06 0.63 9.02
C TYR A 9 -0.36 -0.59 8.43
N LEU A 10 -0.29 -1.67 9.21
CA LEU A 10 0.22 -2.96 8.78
C LEU A 10 -0.82 -4.06 9.02
N ASP A 11 -1.21 -4.75 7.96
CA ASP A 11 -2.02 -5.95 8.06
C ASP A 11 -1.46 -7.11 7.23
N LEU A 12 -0.72 -7.98 7.89
CA LEU A 12 -0.14 -9.17 7.26
C LEU A 12 -1.14 -10.32 7.05
N ASN A 13 -2.38 -10.19 7.53
CA ASN A 13 -3.42 -11.22 7.44
C ASN A 13 -4.70 -10.63 6.87
N ALA A 14 -4.58 -9.91 5.75
CA ALA A 14 -5.71 -9.14 5.21
C ALA A 14 -6.86 -10.00 4.67
N ASP A 15 -6.69 -11.33 4.60
CA ASP A 15 -7.77 -12.29 4.34
C ASP A 15 -8.69 -12.53 5.55
N ASP A 16 -8.19 -12.31 6.76
CA ASP A 16 -8.94 -12.61 7.97
C ASP A 16 -10.00 -11.53 8.20
N ASP A 17 -11.23 -11.97 8.48
CA ASP A 17 -12.30 -11.04 8.84
C ASP A 17 -11.95 -10.41 10.20
N PRO A 18 -11.84 -9.07 10.29
CA PRO A 18 -11.54 -8.36 11.54
C PRO A 18 -12.58 -8.59 12.65
N THR A 19 -13.72 -9.22 12.34
CA THR A 19 -14.76 -9.56 13.32
C THR A 19 -14.61 -10.94 13.97
N PHE A 20 -13.78 -11.85 13.45
CA PHE A 20 -13.79 -13.25 13.88
C PHE A 20 -12.75 -13.63 14.96
N ALA A 21 -11.78 -12.77 15.24
CA ALA A 21 -10.81 -12.99 16.32
C ALA A 21 -11.02 -11.98 17.45
N GLY A 22 -11.36 -12.47 18.64
CA GLY A 22 -11.60 -11.66 19.84
C GLY A 22 -10.43 -10.74 20.16
N GLY A 23 -10.64 -9.44 19.93
CA GLY A 23 -9.67 -8.37 20.17
C GLY A 23 -9.19 -7.76 18.86
N LYS A 24 -9.49 -6.48 18.63
CA LYS A 24 -8.90 -5.70 17.53
C LYS A 24 -7.38 -5.79 17.66
N ARG A 25 -6.73 -6.61 16.83
CA ARG A 25 -5.27 -6.56 16.66
C ARG A 25 -4.95 -5.13 16.25
N ARG A 26 -4.08 -4.44 16.99
CA ARG A 26 -3.68 -3.08 16.66
C ARG A 26 -2.85 -3.15 15.38
N CYS A 27 -3.46 -2.84 14.23
CA CYS A 27 -2.79 -2.76 12.94
C CYS A 27 -1.99 -1.45 12.78
N PHE A 28 -2.18 -0.50 13.70
CA PHE A 28 -1.40 0.73 13.75
C PHE A 28 -0.08 0.48 14.46
N VAL A 29 1.01 0.68 13.74
CA VAL A 29 2.37 0.32 14.13
C VAL A 29 3.34 1.44 13.76
N THR A 30 4.45 1.54 14.48
CA THR A 30 5.54 2.46 14.17
C THR A 30 6.38 1.98 12.97
N ARG A 31 7.20 2.86 12.40
CA ARG A 31 8.20 2.51 11.38
C ARG A 31 9.04 1.30 11.79
N ASP A 32 9.59 1.31 12.99
CA ASP A 32 10.42 0.21 13.50
C ASP A 32 9.65 -1.11 13.59
N GLU A 33 8.38 -1.06 13.96
CA GLU A 33 7.54 -2.25 14.03
C GLU A 33 7.23 -2.80 12.64
N ILE A 34 7.12 -1.95 11.61
CA ILE A 34 7.05 -2.40 10.22
C ILE A 34 8.34 -3.10 9.81
N ILE A 35 9.50 -2.47 10.05
CA ILE A 35 10.81 -3.05 9.71
C ILE A 35 10.96 -4.44 10.34
N ARG A 36 10.66 -4.58 11.65
CA ARG A 36 10.72 -5.87 12.35
C ARG A 36 9.72 -6.88 11.77
N SER A 37 8.45 -6.50 11.64
CA SER A 37 7.39 -7.42 11.19
C SER A 37 7.61 -7.92 9.77
N VAL A 38 8.09 -7.06 8.87
CA VAL A 38 8.43 -7.41 7.49
C VAL A 38 9.69 -8.29 7.47
N SER A 39 10.70 -7.96 8.27
CA SER A 39 11.94 -8.74 8.34
C SER A 39 11.71 -10.18 8.81
N ASP A 40 10.78 -10.37 9.74
CA ASP A 40 10.41 -11.66 10.30
C ASP A 40 9.47 -12.46 9.38
N ASP A 41 8.69 -11.78 8.53
CA ASP A 41 7.78 -12.43 7.60
C ASP A 41 8.53 -13.04 6.40
N ALA A 42 8.43 -14.36 6.24
CA ALA A 42 9.11 -15.09 5.17
C ALA A 42 8.64 -14.69 3.76
N SER A 43 7.40 -14.22 3.62
CA SER A 43 6.87 -13.79 2.32
C SER A 43 7.42 -12.44 1.85
N SER A 44 8.02 -11.64 2.74
CA SER A 44 8.78 -10.45 2.34
C SER A 44 9.99 -10.80 1.44
N LYS A 45 10.52 -12.01 1.57
CA LYS A 45 11.68 -12.48 0.78
C LYS A 45 11.28 -13.05 -0.58
N GLU A 46 9.98 -13.19 -0.85
CA GLU A 46 9.53 -13.66 -2.16
C GLU A 46 9.74 -12.59 -3.22
N HIS A 47 10.16 -13.02 -4.41
CA HIS A 47 10.33 -12.15 -5.55
C HIS A 47 9.00 -11.68 -6.11
N VAL A 48 8.97 -10.42 -6.53
CA VAL A 48 7.82 -9.81 -7.19
C VAL A 48 7.70 -10.37 -8.60
N VAL A 49 6.55 -10.96 -8.89
CA VAL A 49 6.18 -11.52 -10.19
C VAL A 49 5.45 -10.49 -11.04
N SER A 50 4.58 -9.70 -10.42
CA SER A 50 3.88 -8.62 -11.12
C SER A 50 3.59 -7.43 -10.20
N VAL A 51 3.43 -6.26 -10.80
CA VAL A 51 3.09 -5.00 -10.15
C VAL A 51 1.88 -4.40 -10.85
N GLU A 52 0.88 -4.02 -10.08
CA GLU A 52 -0.34 -3.37 -10.57
C GLU A 52 -0.50 -2.03 -9.88
N VAL A 53 -0.65 -0.95 -10.66
CA VAL A 53 -0.92 0.38 -10.13
C VAL A 53 -2.39 0.70 -10.36
N TYR A 54 -3.02 1.20 -9.32
CA TYR A 54 -4.40 1.61 -9.32
C TYR A 54 -4.51 3.09 -9.01
N GLU A 55 -5.46 3.73 -9.68
CA GLU A 55 -5.86 5.10 -9.44
C GLU A 55 -7.29 5.11 -8.88
N GLU A 56 -7.49 5.74 -7.72
CA GLU A 56 -8.81 6.02 -7.20
C GLU A 56 -9.44 7.17 -8.01
N PRO A 57 -10.63 6.99 -8.63
CA PRO A 57 -11.33 8.09 -9.27
C PRO A 57 -11.60 9.25 -8.31
N GLU A 58 -11.37 10.46 -8.81
CA GLU A 58 -11.63 11.69 -8.08
C GLU A 58 -13.11 11.80 -7.69
N ASN A 59 -13.36 12.15 -6.43
CA ASN A 59 -14.72 12.49 -6.01
C ASN A 59 -15.08 13.89 -6.52
N THR A 60 -15.73 13.94 -7.68
CA THR A 60 -16.19 15.18 -8.32
C THR A 60 -17.23 15.95 -7.49
N ALA A 61 -17.82 15.34 -6.44
CA ALA A 61 -18.81 15.97 -5.59
C ALA A 61 -18.24 17.00 -4.59
N LEU A 62 -16.92 17.04 -4.36
CA LEU A 62 -16.28 17.92 -3.36
C LEU A 62 -15.45 19.09 -3.94
N GLY A 63 -15.67 19.47 -5.21
CA GLY A 63 -15.03 20.63 -5.83
C GLY A 63 -13.62 20.31 -6.34
N GLY A 64 -13.52 20.04 -7.63
CA GLY A 64 -12.36 19.44 -8.33
C GLY A 64 -11.10 20.31 -8.51
N TRP A 65 -10.77 21.23 -7.60
CA TRP A 65 -9.50 21.98 -7.67
C TRP A 65 -8.39 21.46 -6.74
N PHE A 66 -8.72 20.58 -5.79
CA PHE A 66 -7.75 20.06 -4.81
C PHE A 66 -7.72 18.52 -4.72
N ALA A 67 -8.49 17.80 -5.54
CA ALA A 67 -8.39 16.35 -5.60
C ALA A 67 -7.16 16.00 -6.44
N GLN A 68 -6.04 15.69 -5.78
CA GLN A 68 -4.96 15.01 -6.47
C GLN A 68 -5.35 13.54 -6.68
N PRO A 69 -5.00 12.93 -7.83
CA PRO A 69 -5.25 11.52 -8.05
C PRO A 69 -4.52 10.71 -6.98
N HIS A 70 -5.26 9.78 -6.38
CA HIS A 70 -4.74 8.92 -5.32
C HIS A 70 -4.38 7.56 -5.89
N TYR A 71 -3.18 7.08 -5.61
CA TYR A 71 -2.65 5.84 -6.14
C TYR A 71 -2.38 4.80 -5.05
N TYR A 72 -2.48 3.54 -5.43
CA TYR A 72 -1.93 2.44 -4.64
C TYR A 72 -1.33 1.38 -5.57
N VAL A 73 -0.44 0.57 -5.01
CA VAL A 73 0.29 -0.45 -5.75
C VAL A 73 -0.01 -1.80 -5.14
N VAL A 74 -0.29 -2.79 -6.00
CA VAL A 74 -0.45 -4.20 -5.64
C VAL A 74 0.69 -4.99 -6.24
N PHE A 75 1.33 -5.84 -5.44
CA PHE A 75 2.38 -6.74 -5.87
C PHE A 75 1.88 -8.17 -5.80
N GLN A 76 2.17 -8.93 -6.85
CA GLN A 76 2.07 -10.38 -6.83
C GLN A 76 3.43 -10.98 -6.54
N THR A 77 3.48 -11.94 -5.65
CA THR A 77 4.61 -12.86 -5.46
C THR A 77 4.18 -14.28 -5.81
N ARG A 78 5.03 -15.28 -5.58
CA ARG A 78 4.69 -16.67 -5.87
C ARG A 78 3.49 -17.15 -5.05
N ASN A 79 3.44 -16.81 -3.77
CA ASN A 79 2.45 -17.36 -2.85
C ASN A 79 1.57 -16.30 -2.20
N TRP A 80 1.83 -15.02 -2.42
CA TRP A 80 1.17 -13.92 -1.71
C TRP A 80 0.91 -12.73 -2.61
N TRP A 81 -0.07 -11.94 -2.18
CA TRP A 81 -0.34 -10.61 -2.68
C TRP A 81 0.00 -9.61 -1.59
N TRP A 82 0.59 -8.50 -2.00
CA TRP A 82 0.89 -7.37 -1.15
C TRP A 82 0.26 -6.11 -1.73
N SER A 83 -0.10 -5.14 -0.89
CA SER A 83 -0.43 -3.80 -1.35
C SER A 83 0.24 -2.74 -0.50
N VAL A 84 0.58 -1.62 -1.14
CA VAL A 84 1.11 -0.43 -0.49
C VAL A 84 0.41 0.82 -0.99
N GLU A 85 0.12 1.72 -0.06
CA GLU A 85 -0.58 2.99 -0.30
C GLU A 85 -0.02 4.03 0.66
N LEU A 86 0.12 5.28 0.20
CA LEU A 86 0.36 6.41 1.10
C LEU A 86 -0.92 7.25 1.19
N ARG A 87 -1.51 7.35 2.38
CA ARG A 87 -2.78 8.05 2.60
C ARG A 87 -2.74 8.88 3.86
N GLY A 88 -2.97 10.19 3.73
CA GLY A 88 -2.99 11.10 4.87
C GLY A 88 -1.66 11.12 5.64
N GLY A 89 -0.53 11.00 4.92
CA GLY A 89 0.81 10.90 5.51
C GLY A 89 1.16 9.54 6.09
N MET A 90 0.25 8.56 6.01
CA MET A 90 0.42 7.21 6.56
C MET A 90 0.67 6.19 5.45
N VAL A 91 1.78 5.45 5.53
CA VAL A 91 1.95 4.22 4.75
C VAL A 91 1.00 3.13 5.27
N ILE A 92 0.26 2.53 4.35
CA ILE A 92 -0.61 1.38 4.56
C ILE A 92 0.02 0.22 3.80
N LEU A 93 0.38 -0.85 4.51
CA LEU A 93 0.96 -2.07 3.96
C LEU A 93 0.08 -3.27 4.31
N GLN A 94 -0.27 -4.07 3.32
CA GLN A 94 -1.12 -5.24 3.52
C GLN A 94 -0.57 -6.46 2.80
N ARG A 95 -0.89 -7.63 3.33
CA ARG A 95 -0.59 -8.91 2.70
C ARG A 95 -1.76 -9.89 2.82
N ALA A 96 -2.01 -10.62 1.75
CA ALA A 96 -3.02 -11.67 1.69
C ALA A 96 -2.62 -12.83 0.77
N LYS A 97 -3.27 -13.98 0.93
CA LYS A 97 -3.38 -15.03 -0.07
C LYS A 97 -4.38 -14.69 -1.17
N CYS A 98 -5.47 -14.01 -0.84
CA CYS A 98 -6.47 -13.61 -1.82
C CYS A 98 -6.15 -12.23 -2.38
N TYR A 99 -6.01 -12.15 -3.70
CA TYR A 99 -5.86 -10.89 -4.43
C TYR A 99 -6.94 -9.86 -4.05
N ASN A 100 -8.18 -10.32 -3.98
CA ASN A 100 -9.33 -9.48 -3.64
C ASN A 100 -9.20 -8.87 -2.24
N SER A 101 -8.49 -9.48 -1.31
CA SER A 101 -8.31 -8.95 0.05
C SER A 101 -7.43 -7.71 0.07
N VAL A 102 -6.37 -7.65 -0.75
CA VAL A 102 -5.50 -6.47 -0.85
C VAL A 102 -6.05 -5.43 -1.84
N GLN A 103 -6.71 -5.87 -2.91
CA GLN A 103 -7.27 -4.95 -3.90
C GLN A 103 -8.57 -4.30 -3.41
N ASN A 104 -9.47 -5.04 -2.73
CA ASN A 104 -10.75 -4.50 -2.28
C ASN A 104 -10.67 -3.76 -0.93
N ARG A 105 -9.62 -3.90 -0.12
CA ARG A 105 -9.51 -3.06 1.10
C ARG A 105 -9.11 -1.62 0.78
N CYS A 106 -8.52 -1.40 -0.38
CA CYS A 106 -8.42 -0.08 -1.00
C CYS A 106 -9.82 0.48 -1.32
N LEU A 107 -10.85 -0.38 -1.49
CA LEU A 107 -12.27 0.03 -1.54
C LEU A 107 -12.86 0.44 -0.17
N GLY A 108 -12.10 0.36 0.92
CA GLY A 108 -12.60 0.63 2.27
C GLY A 108 -13.19 2.04 2.43
N ARG A 109 -12.65 3.04 1.72
CA ARG A 109 -13.27 4.38 1.63
C ARG A 109 -14.48 4.42 0.69
N TYR A 110 -14.58 3.54 -0.30
CA TYR A 110 -15.78 3.44 -1.15
C TYR A 110 -17.00 3.00 -0.37
N ARG A 111 -16.89 2.34 0.79
CA ARG A 111 -18.08 1.99 1.58
C ARG A 111 -18.77 3.21 2.21
N ASN A 112 -18.03 4.26 2.57
CA ASN A 112 -18.60 5.45 3.21
C ASN A 112 -18.96 6.57 2.21
N TYR A 113 -18.36 6.58 1.02
CA TYR A 113 -18.66 7.55 -0.05
C TYR A 113 -19.41 6.93 -1.25
N LYS A 114 -19.86 5.67 -1.14
CA LYS A 114 -20.56 4.91 -2.18
C LYS A 114 -21.78 5.61 -2.78
N TRP A 115 -22.35 6.56 -2.06
CA TRP A 115 -23.50 7.34 -2.51
C TRP A 115 -23.13 8.41 -3.55
N PHE A 116 -21.85 8.79 -3.65
CA PHE A 116 -21.39 9.89 -4.51
C PHE A 116 -20.29 9.50 -5.50
N VAL A 117 -19.69 8.30 -5.38
CA VAL A 117 -18.65 7.84 -6.31
C VAL A 117 -19.16 6.60 -7.06
N GLU A 118 -19.47 6.78 -8.34
CA GLU A 118 -20.09 5.76 -9.21
C GLU A 118 -19.11 4.66 -9.67
N ALA A 119 -17.80 4.91 -9.63
CA ALA A 119 -16.77 4.01 -10.13
C ALA A 119 -15.74 3.66 -9.05
N GLY A 120 -15.31 2.39 -8.99
CA GLY A 120 -14.18 1.97 -8.14
C GLY A 120 -12.81 2.36 -8.71
N PRO A 121 -11.70 2.07 -8.00
CA PRO A 121 -10.35 2.25 -8.49
C PRO A 121 -10.13 1.54 -9.81
N VAL A 122 -9.45 2.23 -10.72
CA VAL A 122 -9.14 1.74 -12.06
C VAL A 122 -7.68 1.33 -12.10
N ARG A 123 -7.39 0.15 -12.66
CA ARG A 123 -6.01 -0.26 -12.91
C ARG A 123 -5.44 0.59 -14.05
N CYS A 124 -4.46 1.42 -13.75
CA CYS A 124 -3.79 2.26 -14.73
C CYS A 124 -2.52 1.60 -15.29
N SER A 125 -1.89 0.67 -14.55
CA SER A 125 -0.71 -0.06 -15.02
C SER A 125 -0.67 -1.51 -14.53
N LEU A 126 -0.13 -2.40 -15.35
CA LEU A 126 0.22 -3.78 -15.00
C LEU A 126 1.58 -4.11 -15.63
N GLN A 127 2.52 -4.55 -14.80
CA GLN A 127 3.86 -4.94 -15.24
C GLN A 127 4.19 -6.35 -14.78
N GLN A 128 4.62 -7.20 -15.72
CA GLN A 128 5.20 -8.50 -15.42
C GLN A 128 6.70 -8.36 -15.19
N CYS A 129 7.21 -8.92 -14.11
CA CYS A 129 8.58 -8.74 -13.63
C CYS A 129 9.47 -9.95 -13.97
N SER A 130 9.44 -10.41 -15.23
CA SER A 130 10.19 -11.60 -15.62
C SER A 130 11.71 -11.41 -15.46
N GLY A 131 12.35 -12.34 -14.74
CA GLY A 131 13.79 -12.34 -14.52
C GLY A 131 14.33 -11.28 -13.55
N LYS A 132 13.47 -10.53 -12.85
CA LYS A 132 13.90 -9.60 -11.80
C LYS A 132 14.03 -10.35 -10.45
N THR A 133 15.07 -10.00 -9.70
CA THR A 133 15.34 -10.56 -8.36
C THR A 133 14.79 -9.70 -7.22
N THR A 134 14.06 -8.62 -7.53
CA THR A 134 13.50 -7.71 -6.52
C THR A 134 12.45 -8.43 -5.68
N SER A 135 12.67 -8.45 -4.37
CA SER A 135 11.77 -8.99 -3.36
C SER A 135 10.86 -7.90 -2.78
N ILE A 136 9.82 -8.31 -2.04
CA ILE A 136 8.96 -7.36 -1.31
C ILE A 136 9.76 -6.60 -0.26
N ARG A 137 10.77 -7.22 0.34
CA ARG A 137 11.68 -6.55 1.28
C ARG A 137 12.41 -5.40 0.60
N ASP A 138 12.96 -5.62 -0.59
CA ASP A 138 13.66 -4.57 -1.34
C ASP A 138 12.71 -3.40 -1.67
N VAL A 139 11.44 -3.69 -1.95
CA VAL A 139 10.41 -2.65 -2.13
C VAL A 139 10.23 -1.84 -0.86
N ILE A 140 10.08 -2.50 0.28
CA ILE A 140 9.85 -1.83 1.57
C ILE A 140 11.08 -1.03 2.00
N ASP A 141 12.28 -1.57 1.81
CA ASP A 141 13.54 -0.90 2.09
C ASP A 141 13.69 0.36 1.23
N ALA A 142 13.34 0.30 -0.07
CA ALA A 142 13.35 1.49 -0.93
C ALA A 142 12.36 2.57 -0.47
N LEU A 143 11.15 2.19 -0.06
CA LEU A 143 10.16 3.14 0.47
C LEU A 143 10.62 3.77 1.80
N LEU A 144 11.40 3.04 2.61
CA LEU A 144 12.03 3.52 3.84
C LEU A 144 13.16 4.51 3.54
N ASP A 145 14.01 4.19 2.57
CA ASP A 145 15.15 5.03 2.16
C ASP A 145 14.69 6.36 1.56
N GLU A 146 13.55 6.36 0.86
CA GLU A 146 12.88 7.56 0.33
C GLU A 146 12.11 8.36 1.40
N GLY A 147 12.17 7.94 2.65
CA GLY A 147 11.61 8.69 3.78
C GLY A 147 10.08 8.71 3.82
N LEU A 148 9.39 7.81 3.11
CA LEU A 148 7.92 7.78 3.07
C LEU A 148 7.29 7.41 4.42
N PHE A 149 8.06 6.80 5.31
CA PHE A 149 7.67 6.46 6.68
C PHE A 149 8.03 7.55 7.70
N GLU A 150 8.71 8.63 7.29
CA GLU A 150 9.12 9.68 8.19
C GLU A 150 7.99 10.69 8.47
N PRO A 151 8.04 11.43 9.59
CA PRO A 151 7.18 12.58 9.83
C PRO A 151 7.56 13.71 8.85
N SER A 152 7.09 13.61 7.62
CA SER A 152 7.35 14.62 6.59
C SER A 152 6.29 15.71 6.58
N GLU A 153 6.76 16.91 6.19
CA GLU A 153 5.96 18.04 5.72
C GLU A 153 5.02 17.63 4.55
N PRO A 154 3.97 18.42 4.22
CA PRO A 154 2.81 17.99 3.41
C PRO A 154 3.08 17.73 1.91
N LYS A 155 4.32 17.49 1.50
CA LYS A 155 4.70 17.33 0.08
C LYS A 155 4.65 15.89 -0.44
N ILE A 156 4.52 14.89 0.44
CA ILE A 156 4.47 13.49 0.01
C ILE A 156 3.03 13.08 -0.31
N SER A 157 2.86 12.39 -1.43
CA SER A 157 1.63 11.94 -2.03
C SER A 157 1.72 10.45 -2.40
N SER A 158 0.59 9.85 -2.75
CA SER A 158 0.57 8.49 -3.29
C SER A 158 1.37 8.33 -4.60
N ALA A 159 1.62 9.42 -5.34
CA ALA A 159 2.43 9.36 -6.55
C ALA A 159 3.90 9.05 -6.23
N ASP A 160 4.39 9.42 -5.04
CA ASP A 160 5.76 9.12 -4.61
C ASP A 160 5.95 7.60 -4.43
N VAL A 161 4.95 6.90 -3.91
CA VAL A 161 4.96 5.43 -3.85
C VAL A 161 5.09 4.82 -5.25
N VAL A 162 4.33 5.34 -6.22
CA VAL A 162 4.40 4.87 -7.61
C VAL A 162 5.75 5.18 -8.23
N HIS A 163 6.34 6.34 -7.92
CA HIS A 163 7.67 6.73 -8.39
C HIS A 163 8.75 5.75 -7.92
N VAL A 164 8.85 5.52 -6.60
CA VAL A 164 9.83 4.58 -6.01
C VAL A 164 9.66 3.18 -6.58
N VAL A 165 8.42 2.70 -6.68
CA VAL A 165 8.13 1.40 -7.30
C VAL A 165 8.55 1.38 -8.78
N GLY A 166 8.30 2.45 -9.53
CA GLY A 166 8.69 2.58 -10.93
C GLY A 166 10.21 2.47 -11.14
N GLU A 167 11.01 2.97 -10.21
CA GLU A 167 12.47 2.87 -10.25
C GLU A 167 12.98 1.45 -9.98
N LEU A 168 12.31 0.71 -9.10
CA LEU A 168 12.61 -0.72 -8.86
C LEU A 168 12.16 -1.61 -10.01
N PHE A 169 11.10 -1.19 -10.71
CA PHE A 169 10.52 -1.93 -11.81
C PHE A 169 10.54 -1.11 -13.12
N PRO A 170 11.72 -0.72 -13.65
CA PRO A 170 11.76 0.07 -14.86
C PRO A 170 11.17 -0.70 -16.03
N LEU A 171 10.39 0.02 -16.84
CA LEU A 171 9.84 -0.44 -18.11
C LEU A 171 11.02 -0.77 -19.06
N ARG A 172 10.96 -1.92 -19.73
CA ARG A 172 11.82 -2.23 -20.88
C ARG A 172 11.05 -1.94 -22.16
#